data_AF-A0A936DKM5-F1
#
_entry.id   AF-A0A936DKM5-F1
#
_cell.length_a   1.000
_cell.length_b   1.000
_cell.length_c   1.000
_cell.angle_alpha   90.00
_cell.angle_beta   90.00
_cell.angle_gamma   90.00
#
_symmetry.space_group_name_H-M   'P 1'
#
loop_
_entity.id
_entity.type
_entity.pdbx_description
1 polymer ?
#
loop_
_entity_poly.entity_id
_entity_poly.type
_entity_poly.pdbx_seq_one_letter_code
_entity_poly.pdbx_strand_id
1 'polypeptide(L)'
;MATMTFVQDVEVLPDGRLMAFGWSDVSSFVARFDANGLIDTSYGVDGYALFDFGDLHMLSNPQELLADGAVDAEGRAYWCGNVRSDFNIALSVLALARLTPAGMLDPAYSGDGRFQRRSSTCCAELERGRVQNRHARSSGVVRLPMVSRIDSLGS
;
A
#
# COMPACT_ATOMS: atom_id res chain seq x y z
N MET A 1 26.17 11.26 4.40
CA MET A 1 25.51 10.13 3.73
C MET A 1 24.39 10.72 2.89
N ALA A 2 24.25 10.31 1.63
CA ALA A 2 23.10 10.71 0.82
C ALA A 2 21.93 9.81 1.22
N THR A 3 20.85 10.39 1.73
CA THR A 3 19.58 9.71 1.95
C THR A 3 18.97 9.39 0.59
N MET A 4 18.63 8.14 0.33
CA MET A 4 17.91 7.76 -0.88
C MET A 4 16.42 7.95 -0.61
N THR A 5 15.80 8.89 -1.34
CA THR A 5 14.37 9.17 -1.23
C THR A 5 13.73 8.95 -2.59
N PHE A 6 12.67 8.15 -2.63
CA PHE A 6 11.91 7.87 -3.84
C PHE A 6 10.43 8.12 -3.59
N VAL A 7 9.83 8.93 -4.46
CA VAL A 7 8.38 9.00 -4.60
C VAL A 7 7.97 7.88 -5.55
N GLN A 8 7.03 7.02 -5.12
CA GLN A 8 6.51 5.93 -5.94
C GLN A 8 5.18 6.29 -6.59
N ASP A 9 4.36 7.09 -5.90
CA ASP A 9 3.03 7.43 -6.36
C ASP A 9 2.63 8.84 -5.94
N VAL A 10 1.69 9.42 -6.68
CA VAL A 10 1.11 10.73 -6.40
C VAL A 10 -0.39 10.74 -6.67
N GLU A 11 -1.15 11.25 -5.72
CA GLU A 11 -2.59 11.39 -5.83
C GLU A 11 -3.00 12.87 -5.77
N VAL A 12 -3.94 13.24 -6.64
CA VAL A 12 -4.53 14.58 -6.66
C VAL A 12 -5.81 14.56 -5.85
N LEU A 13 -5.87 15.39 -4.82
CA LEU A 13 -7.04 15.53 -3.96
C LEU A 13 -8.12 16.40 -4.62
N PRO A 14 -9.40 16.25 -4.24
CA PRO A 14 -10.51 17.03 -4.82
C PRO A 14 -10.38 18.55 -4.66
N ASP A 15 -9.64 19.02 -3.64
CA ASP A 15 -9.38 20.44 -3.39
C ASP A 15 -8.14 20.97 -4.14
N GLY A 16 -7.54 20.15 -5.00
CA GLY A 16 -6.36 20.49 -5.80
C GLY A 16 -5.02 20.29 -5.08
N ARG A 17 -5.04 19.87 -3.81
CA ARG A 17 -3.82 19.45 -3.10
C ARG A 17 -3.27 18.16 -3.67
N LEU A 18 -2.02 17.86 -3.37
CA LEU A 18 -1.35 16.62 -3.79
C LEU A 18 -0.92 15.81 -2.57
N MET A 19 -1.04 14.50 -2.64
CA MET A 19 -0.38 13.58 -1.73
C MET A 19 0.66 12.77 -2.48
N ALA A 20 1.92 12.90 -2.08
CA ALA A 20 3.02 12.13 -2.63
C ALA A 20 3.37 11.02 -1.66
N PHE A 21 3.47 9.81 -2.19
CA PHE A 21 3.76 8.63 -1.40
C PHE A 21 5.10 8.05 -1.81
N GLY A 22 5.89 7.64 -0.83
CA GLY A 22 7.25 7.20 -1.10
C GLY A 22 7.91 6.53 0.07
N TRP A 23 9.22 6.36 -0.06
CA TRP A 23 10.05 5.81 0.99
C TRP A 23 11.43 6.48 1.00
N SER A 24 12.05 6.49 2.16
CA SER A 24 13.37 7.05 2.43
C SER A 24 14.18 6.10 3.30
N ASP A 25 15.28 5.57 2.78
CA ASP A 25 16.21 4.60 3.40
C ASP A 25 15.56 3.39 4.10
N VAL A 26 14.86 3.62 5.20
CA VAL A 26 14.17 2.61 6.02
C VAL A 26 12.70 2.93 6.28
N SER A 27 12.23 4.16 6.06
CA SER A 27 10.86 4.57 6.39
C SER A 27 10.03 4.82 5.15
N SER A 28 8.76 4.43 5.18
CA SER A 28 7.76 4.93 4.24
C SER A 28 7.39 6.35 4.65
N PHE A 29 7.02 7.17 3.66
CA PHE A 29 6.55 8.52 3.90
C PHE A 29 5.35 8.87 3.03
N VAL A 30 4.54 9.77 3.56
CA VAL A 30 3.51 10.48 2.79
C VAL A 30 3.71 11.97 3.02
N ALA A 31 3.84 12.72 1.93
CA ALA A 31 3.95 14.17 1.95
C ALA A 31 2.69 14.80 1.38
N ARG A 32 2.24 15.92 1.95
CA ARG A 32 1.12 16.69 1.40
C ARG A 32 1.60 18.03 0.88
N PHE A 33 1.14 18.39 -0.32
CA PHE A 33 1.39 19.68 -0.94
C PHE A 33 0.07 20.42 -1.15
N ASP A 34 0.12 21.75 -1.06
CA ASP A 34 -0.99 22.62 -1.42
C ASP A 34 -1.22 22.64 -2.94
N ALA A 35 -2.30 23.30 -3.38
CA ALA A 35 -2.63 23.40 -4.79
C ALA A 35 -1.62 24.20 -5.63
N ASN A 36 -0.69 24.92 -4.98
CA ASN A 36 0.40 25.65 -5.64
C ASN A 36 1.71 24.85 -5.64
N GLY A 37 1.71 23.61 -5.13
CA GLY A 37 2.89 22.74 -5.03
C GLY A 37 3.81 23.08 -3.85
N LEU A 38 3.38 23.92 -2.90
CA LEU A 38 4.13 24.17 -1.67
C LEU A 38 3.83 23.07 -0.64
N ILE A 39 4.82 22.73 0.19
CA ILE A 39 4.61 21.73 1.24
C ILE A 39 3.56 22.22 2.25
N ASP A 40 2.55 21.40 2.53
CA ASP A 40 1.52 21.68 3.54
C ASP A 40 2.02 21.24 4.91
N THR A 41 2.66 22.15 5.63
CA THR A 41 3.28 21.88 6.94
C THR A 41 2.28 21.52 8.05
N SER A 42 0.96 21.60 7.79
CA SER A 42 -0.06 21.13 8.72
C SER A 42 -0.28 19.60 8.69
N TYR A 43 0.33 18.91 7.71
CA TYR A 43 0.26 17.46 7.59
C TYR A 43 1.45 16.79 8.27
N GLY A 44 1.20 15.91 9.23
CA GLY A 44 2.25 15.19 9.96
C GLY A 44 3.22 16.15 10.65
N VAL A 45 4.52 15.93 10.44
CA VAL A 45 5.60 16.80 10.92
C VAL A 45 6.25 17.45 9.70
N ASP A 46 6.22 18.78 9.64
CA ASP A 46 6.78 19.59 8.55
C ASP A 46 6.26 19.22 7.15
N GLY A 47 5.05 18.67 7.07
CA GLY A 47 4.40 18.24 5.83
C GLY A 47 4.56 16.77 5.49
N TYR A 48 5.22 16.00 6.36
CA TYR A 48 5.53 14.60 6.15
C TYR A 48 4.95 13.72 7.28
N ALA A 49 4.28 12.66 6.88
CA ALA A 49 3.98 11.52 7.73
C ALA A 49 5.08 10.47 7.50
N LEU A 50 5.92 10.23 8.50
CA LEU A 50 6.94 9.18 8.47
C LEU A 50 6.48 8.00 9.30
N PHE A 51 6.60 6.80 8.74
CA PHE A 51 6.30 5.58 9.45
C PHE A 51 7.11 4.41 8.91
N ASP A 52 7.32 3.44 9.78
CA ASP A 52 7.83 2.14 9.41
C ASP A 52 6.81 1.06 9.69
N PHE A 53 7.16 -0.17 9.33
CA PHE A 53 6.39 -1.37 9.60
C PHE A 53 7.10 -2.28 10.64
N GLY A 54 7.94 -1.69 11.50
CA GLY A 54 8.61 -2.36 12.64
C GLY A 54 9.42 -3.61 12.29
N ASP A 55 8.78 -4.78 12.41
CA ASP A 55 9.41 -6.11 12.32
C ASP A 55 10.07 -6.43 10.96
N LEU A 56 9.83 -5.60 9.94
CA LEU A 56 10.36 -5.82 8.59
C LEU A 56 11.79 -5.29 8.40
N HIS A 57 12.31 -4.47 9.32
CA HIS A 57 13.70 -4.00 9.27
C HIS A 57 14.73 -5.10 9.55
N MET A 58 14.30 -6.23 10.13
CA MET A 58 15.16 -7.40 10.36
C MET A 58 15.50 -8.12 9.05
N LEU A 59 14.84 -7.77 7.95
CA LEU A 59 15.22 -8.17 6.61
C LEU A 59 16.33 -7.23 6.16
N SER A 60 17.56 -7.72 6.13
CA SER A 60 18.72 -6.97 5.64
C SER A 60 18.40 -6.44 4.24
N ASN A 61 18.23 -5.12 4.11
CA ASN A 61 17.79 -4.41 2.89
C ASN A 61 16.33 -4.69 2.49
N PRO A 62 15.31 -4.19 3.23
CA PRO A 62 13.96 -4.21 2.73
C PRO A 62 13.86 -3.22 1.56
N GLN A 63 13.95 -3.70 0.32
CA GLN A 63 13.55 -2.89 -0.84
C GLN A 63 12.04 -3.00 -0.98
N GLU A 64 11.32 -1.92 -0.68
CA GLU A 64 9.90 -1.78 -1.03
C GLU A 64 9.81 -1.68 -2.57
N LEU A 65 9.52 -2.80 -3.21
CA LEU A 65 9.69 -2.92 -4.66
C LEU A 65 8.53 -2.32 -5.46
N LEU A 66 7.33 -2.33 -4.88
CA LEU A 66 6.10 -1.81 -5.46
C LEU A 66 5.20 -1.40 -4.30
N ALA A 67 4.92 -0.11 -4.21
CA ALA A 67 3.95 0.47 -3.33
C ALA A 67 3.00 1.39 -4.11
N ASP A 68 1.78 1.51 -3.62
CA ASP A 68 0.71 2.29 -4.21
C ASP A 68 0.00 3.10 -3.12
N GLY A 69 -0.34 4.34 -3.46
CA GLY A 69 -1.04 5.28 -2.61
C GLY A 69 -2.53 5.31 -2.93
N ALA A 70 -3.37 5.58 -1.93
CA ALA A 70 -4.76 5.93 -2.16
C ALA A 70 -5.27 6.88 -1.07
N VAL A 71 -6.25 7.72 -1.37
CA VAL A 71 -6.90 8.62 -0.43
C VAL A 71 -8.41 8.46 -0.54
N ASP A 72 -9.09 8.40 0.60
CA ASP A 72 -10.56 8.32 0.62
C ASP A 72 -11.24 9.69 0.71
N ALA A 73 -12.58 9.68 0.67
CA ALA A 73 -13.39 10.90 0.75
C ALA A 73 -13.25 11.64 2.09
N GLU A 74 -12.78 10.97 3.14
CA GLU A 74 -12.50 11.58 4.44
C GLU A 74 -11.08 12.18 4.51
N GLY A 75 -10.26 12.01 3.45
CA GLY A 75 -8.88 12.48 3.39
C GLY A 75 -7.89 11.59 4.11
N ARG A 76 -8.26 10.33 4.44
CA ARG A 76 -7.32 9.36 5.01
C ARG A 76 -6.46 8.78 3.91
N ALA A 77 -5.16 8.70 4.16
CA ALA A 77 -4.21 8.09 3.25
C ALA A 77 -4.09 6.59 3.51
N TYR A 78 -3.91 5.84 2.44
CA TYR A 78 -3.59 4.43 2.43
C TYR A 78 -2.29 4.26 1.68
N TRP A 79 -1.35 3.57 2.30
CA TRP A 79 -0.11 3.16 1.66
C TRP A 79 -0.07 1.64 1.69
N CYS A 80 0.06 1.01 0.53
CA CYS A 80 0.18 -0.44 0.46
C CYS A 80 1.38 -0.84 -0.35
N GLY A 81 2.03 -1.94 0.03
CA GLY A 81 3.20 -2.41 -0.70
C GLY A 81 3.63 -3.80 -0.29
N ASN A 82 4.65 -4.29 -0.99
CA ASN A 82 5.33 -5.52 -0.63
C ASN A 82 6.74 -5.21 -0.15
N VAL A 83 7.04 -5.65 1.06
CA VAL A 83 8.41 -5.63 1.55
C VAL A 83 9.10 -6.92 1.14
N ARG A 84 10.16 -6.79 0.34
CA ARG A 84 10.99 -7.91 -0.13
C ARG A 84 12.31 -7.93 0.61
N SER A 85 12.75 -9.13 0.99
CA SER A 85 14.14 -9.39 1.38
C SER A 85 14.90 -9.88 0.16
N ASP A 86 16.10 -9.35 -0.07
CA ASP A 86 17.02 -9.77 -1.14
C ASP A 86 17.34 -11.27 -1.10
N PHE A 87 17.20 -11.92 0.05
CA PHE A 87 17.60 -13.31 0.26
C PHE A 87 16.48 -14.35 0.07
N ASN A 88 15.20 -13.96 0.08
CA ASN A 88 14.11 -14.93 -0.06
C ASN A 88 12.75 -14.30 -0.45
N ILE A 89 12.36 -14.47 -1.71
CA ILE A 89 11.06 -14.02 -2.24
C ILE A 89 9.84 -14.65 -1.52
N ALA A 90 10.01 -15.81 -0.87
CA ALA A 90 8.97 -16.49 -0.10
C ALA A 90 8.65 -15.80 1.25
N LEU A 91 9.43 -14.78 1.62
CA LEU A 91 9.20 -13.94 2.80
C LEU A 91 8.58 -12.58 2.44
N SER A 92 8.06 -12.40 1.23
CA SER A 92 7.36 -11.16 0.87
C SER A 92 6.22 -10.91 1.85
N VAL A 93 6.19 -9.73 2.48
CA VAL A 93 5.13 -9.32 3.40
C VAL A 93 4.29 -8.27 2.71
N LEU A 94 2.99 -8.51 2.63
CA LEU A 94 2.02 -7.49 2.29
C LEU A 94 1.91 -6.55 3.49
N ALA A 95 2.19 -5.27 3.27
CA ALA A 95 2.09 -4.23 4.29
C ALA A 95 1.11 -3.15 3.82
N LEU A 96 0.18 -2.77 4.69
CA LEU A 96 -0.78 -1.71 4.49
C LEU A 96 -0.73 -0.77 5.69
N ALA A 97 -0.66 0.53 5.46
CA ALA A 97 -0.82 1.56 6.49
C ALA A 97 -2.02 2.43 6.16
N ARG A 98 -2.75 2.85 7.20
CA ARG A 98 -3.74 3.92 7.10
C ARG A 98 -3.29 5.11 7.93
N LEU A 99 -3.29 6.29 7.31
CA LEU A 99 -3.02 7.57 7.95
C LEU A 99 -4.31 8.37 8.04
N THR A 100 -4.45 9.09 9.14
CA THR A 100 -5.49 10.10 9.34
C THR A 100 -5.30 11.29 8.38
N PRO A 101 -6.31 12.15 8.20
CA PRO A 101 -6.18 13.35 7.37
C PRO A 101 -5.16 14.36 7.89
N ALA A 102 -4.73 14.20 9.16
CA ALA A 102 -3.68 14.98 9.79
C ALA A 102 -2.28 14.37 9.59
N GLY A 103 -2.14 13.24 8.91
CA GLY A 103 -0.83 12.60 8.65
C GLY A 103 -0.26 11.79 9.81
N MET A 104 -1.13 11.35 10.72
CA MET A 104 -0.76 10.41 11.78
C MET A 104 -1.27 9.01 11.44
N LEU A 105 -0.54 7.95 11.80
CA LEU A 105 -1.07 6.58 11.75
C LEU A 105 -2.40 6.48 12.49
N ASP A 106 -3.37 5.85 11.84
CA ASP A 106 -4.74 5.78 12.32
C ASP A 106 -4.94 4.56 13.24
N PRO A 107 -5.01 4.72 14.58
CA PRO A 107 -5.15 3.59 15.50
C PRO A 107 -6.49 2.84 15.34
N ALA A 108 -7.48 3.44 14.67
CA ALA A 108 -8.73 2.74 14.36
C ALA A 108 -8.57 1.72 13.22
N TYR A 109 -7.39 1.63 12.59
CA TYR A 109 -7.05 0.62 11.59
C TYR A 109 -6.13 -0.42 12.22
N SER A 110 -6.58 -1.67 12.33
CA SER A 110 -5.83 -2.79 12.92
C SER A 110 -5.27 -2.58 14.34
N GLY A 111 -5.62 -1.48 15.01
CA GLY A 111 -5.19 -1.12 16.37
C GLY A 111 -4.01 -0.14 16.41
N ASP A 112 -3.16 -0.11 15.39
CA ASP A 112 -1.92 0.68 15.36
C ASP A 112 -1.68 1.44 14.05
N GLY A 113 -2.65 1.44 13.13
CA GLY A 113 -2.53 2.04 11.81
C GLY A 113 -1.90 1.15 10.75
N ARG A 114 -1.55 -0.11 11.07
CA ARG A 114 -0.80 -0.99 10.18
C ARG A 114 -1.43 -2.36 10.06
N PHE A 115 -1.30 -2.96 8.89
CA PHE A 115 -1.65 -4.34 8.64
C PHE A 115 -0.51 -5.02 7.92
N GLN A 116 -0.09 -6.17 8.40
CA GLN A 116 1.01 -6.93 7.82
C GLN A 116 0.63 -8.40 7.70
N ARG A 117 0.99 -9.03 6.58
CA ARG A 117 0.80 -10.47 6.41
C ARG A 117 1.85 -11.10 5.52
N ARG A 118 2.44 -12.21 5.98
CA ARG A 118 3.41 -12.99 5.20
C ARG A 118 2.70 -13.69 4.03
N SER A 119 3.28 -13.58 2.83
CA SER A 119 2.76 -14.22 1.61
C SER A 119 2.69 -15.75 1.72
N SER A 120 3.64 -16.38 2.42
CA SER A 120 3.61 -17.82 2.71
C SER A 120 2.40 -18.26 3.54
N THR A 121 1.87 -17.38 4.40
CA THR A 121 0.64 -17.62 5.16
C THR A 121 -0.61 -17.39 4.30
N CYS A 122 -0.58 -16.43 3.37
CA CYS A 122 -1.69 -16.14 2.47
C CYS A 122 -2.03 -17.35 1.58
N CYS A 123 -1.03 -18.01 0.98
CA CYS A 123 -1.26 -19.22 0.18
C CYS A 123 -1.80 -20.39 1.02
N ALA A 124 -1.27 -20.61 2.23
CA ALA A 124 -1.70 -21.71 3.10
C ALA A 124 -3.14 -21.53 3.67
N GLU A 125 -3.59 -20.29 3.87
CA GLU A 125 -4.96 -19.99 4.31
C GLU A 125 -5.98 -19.97 3.16
N LEU A 126 -5.58 -19.59 1.94
CA LEU A 126 -6.45 -19.69 0.76
C LEU A 126 -6.72 -21.14 0.36
N GLU A 127 -5.77 -22.06 0.59
CA GLU A 127 -5.98 -23.50 0.37
C GLU A 127 -6.85 -24.15 1.47
N ARG A 128 -6.86 -23.58 2.68
CA ARG A 128 -7.67 -24.07 3.81
C ARG A 128 -9.03 -23.38 3.95
N GLY A 129 -9.18 -22.19 3.38
CA GLY A 129 -10.38 -21.36 3.46
C GLY A 129 -10.98 -21.18 2.07
N ARG A 130 -12.02 -21.97 1.76
CA ARG A 130 -13.08 -21.56 0.84
C ARG A 130 -13.43 -20.10 1.12
N VAL A 131 -12.92 -19.17 0.33
CA VAL A 131 -13.34 -17.77 0.36
C VAL A 131 -14.81 -17.77 -0.04
N GLN A 132 -15.70 -17.75 0.96
CA GLN A 132 -17.09 -17.39 0.72
C GLN A 132 -17.09 -15.93 0.31
N ASN A 133 -17.18 -15.76 -1.00
CA ASN A 133 -17.30 -14.49 -1.69
C ASN A 133 -18.56 -13.75 -1.17
N ARG A 134 -18.41 -12.90 -0.15
CA ARG A 134 -19.50 -12.09 0.43
C ARG A 134 -19.53 -10.65 -0.07
N HIS A 135 -18.94 -10.36 -1.24
CA HIS A 135 -19.09 -9.06 -1.90
C HIS A 135 -19.31 -9.23 -3.41
N ALA A 136 -20.38 -9.93 -3.77
CA ALA A 136 -20.95 -9.85 -5.10
C ALA A 136 -22.28 -9.07 -5.04
N ARG A 137 -22.34 -7.97 -5.83
CA ARG A 137 -23.43 -6.99 -6.07
C ARG A 137 -23.33 -5.78 -5.14
N SER A 138 -23.07 -4.55 -5.59
CA SER A 138 -23.36 -3.83 -6.85
C SER A 138 -22.17 -2.88 -7.14
N SER A 139 -21.77 -2.47 -8.34
CA SER A 139 -22.41 -2.28 -9.64
C SER A 139 -21.30 -2.18 -10.71
N GLY A 140 -21.61 -2.48 -11.98
CA GLY A 140 -20.75 -2.10 -13.12
C GLY A 140 -19.76 -3.17 -13.60
N VAL A 141 -20.27 -4.26 -14.15
CA VAL A 141 -19.46 -5.28 -14.85
C VAL A 141 -18.92 -4.67 -16.15
N VAL A 142 -17.61 -4.40 -16.22
CA VAL A 142 -16.85 -4.40 -17.48
C VAL A 142 -16.22 -5.78 -17.61
N ARG A 143 -16.78 -6.62 -18.48
CA ARG A 143 -16.17 -7.91 -18.88
C ARG A 143 -14.98 -7.61 -19.78
N LEU A 144 -13.78 -7.95 -19.35
CA LEU A 144 -12.68 -8.23 -20.29
C LEU A 144 -12.78 -9.70 -20.73
N PRO A 145 -12.65 -10.01 -22.04
CA PRO A 145 -12.80 -11.37 -22.54
C PRO A 145 -11.58 -12.21 -22.17
N MET A 146 -11.79 -13.31 -21.45
CA MET A 146 -10.78 -14.35 -21.28
C MET A 146 -10.75 -15.22 -22.55
N VAL A 147 -9.54 -15.41 -23.07
CA VAL A 147 -9.20 -16.36 -24.15
C VAL A 147 -9.75 -17.75 -23.82
N SER A 148 -10.51 -18.32 -24.75
CA SER A 148 -11.13 -19.65 -24.64
C SER A 148 -10.09 -20.77 -24.61
N ARG A 149 -10.25 -21.70 -23.67
CA ARG A 149 -9.58 -23.00 -23.60
C ARG A 149 -9.76 -23.80 -24.90
N ILE A 150 -8.68 -24.46 -25.30
CA ILE A 150 -8.65 -25.62 -26.20
C ILE A 150 -9.40 -26.77 -25.52
N ASP A 151 -10.44 -27.29 -26.17
CA ASP A 151 -11.08 -28.56 -25.85
C ASP A 151 -10.82 -29.57 -26.98
N SER A 152 -10.37 -30.76 -26.56
CA SER A 152 -10.52 -32.10 -27.15
C SER A 152 -10.21 -32.34 -28.64
N LEU A 153 -9.11 -33.06 -28.89
CA LEU A 153 -8.95 -33.91 -30.08
C LEU A 153 -9.80 -35.18 -29.90
N GLY A 154 -10.87 -35.29 -30.70
CA GLY A 154 -11.59 -36.53 -30.91
C GLY A 154 -10.81 -37.47 -31.84
N SER A 155 -10.98 -38.77 -31.60
CA SER A 155 -10.62 -39.86 -32.52
C SER A 155 -11.65 -39.97 -33.63
#